data_AF-A0A357A2P3-F1
#
_entry.id   AF-A0A357A2P3-F1
#
_cell.length_a   1.000
_cell.length_b   1.000
_cell.length_c   1.000
_cell.angle_alpha   90.00
_cell.angle_beta   90.00
_cell.angle_gamma   90.00
#
_symmetry.space_group_name_H-M   'P 1'
#
loop_
_entity.id
_entity.type
_entity.pdbx_description
1 polymer ?
#
loop_
_entity_poly.entity_id
_entity_poly.type
_entity_poly.pdbx_seq_one_letter_code
_entity_poly.pdbx_strand_id
1 'polypeptide(L)'
;MQDLRTALPMVTKMIPAKGTRRYFLVYENSGELRSTGGFMTAYSYVTFKNGHLQPLHSHNIYDLQPHVRYRPPAPLAIHTWLYSPIWHLRDSNWSPNVPTAVQQMYKFYNSMPNAPRLNGVIFVNTWVADTLLKDIGGITMPTAYHNLHVTSSNANYEMEYIAERSHLPAGVKKKFIGTMLHLVVHKLAHSSVPVLLQTVQSGFQALNQKDVLFYFNNPQLENMAKAQNWAGTVDRHTNGDYLEVVDDNLGGHKDNFYMHYHVTSRIQKIGSRYRQTTTVTWTNTGIFDNWLVVPYTSWVRFYVPYGSRLISLTGGNAITQDYTNAQLHKTVFGNHLTMPDRLNKHYPPTTRSMTATYWLPKGINMSRYVIQKQPGIRDDHETIIVNGHRLRPFRLYTDTTVSLSPSHK
;
A
#
# COMPACT_ATOMS: atom_id res chain seq x y z
N MET A 1 11.96 -1.47 22.40
CA MET A 1 13.28 -2.14 22.59
C MET A 1 13.46 -3.39 21.72
N GLN A 2 12.43 -4.22 21.53
CA GLN A 2 12.52 -5.42 20.67
C GLN A 2 12.78 -5.07 19.19
N ASP A 3 12.02 -4.12 18.63
CA ASP A 3 12.17 -3.72 17.23
C ASP A 3 13.55 -3.12 16.90
N LEU A 4 14.14 -2.37 17.84
CA LEU A 4 15.52 -1.84 17.75
C LEU A 4 16.56 -2.96 17.65
N ARG A 5 16.40 -4.03 18.45
CA ARG A 5 17.29 -5.20 18.41
C ARG A 5 17.17 -5.94 17.08
N THR A 6 16.00 -5.93 16.43
CA THR A 6 15.80 -6.55 15.12
C THR A 6 16.29 -5.68 13.96
N ALA A 7 16.05 -4.37 14.02
CA ALA A 7 16.39 -3.45 12.93
C ALA A 7 17.89 -3.18 12.80
N LEU A 8 18.64 -3.12 13.92
CA LEU A 8 20.07 -2.79 13.86
C LEU A 8 20.89 -3.81 13.03
N PRO A 9 20.71 -5.13 13.19
CA PRO A 9 21.30 -6.13 12.30
C PRO A 9 20.87 -5.98 10.83
N MET A 10 19.63 -5.53 10.55
CA MET A 10 19.19 -5.29 9.18
C MET A 10 19.90 -4.08 8.56
N VAL A 11 19.93 -2.95 9.27
CA VAL A 11 20.59 -1.71 8.81
C VAL A 11 22.08 -1.95 8.54
N THR A 12 22.77 -2.60 9.47
CA THR A 12 24.20 -2.96 9.29
C THR A 12 24.42 -3.89 8.11
N LYS A 13 23.52 -4.84 7.85
CA LYS A 13 23.56 -5.69 6.65
C LYS A 13 23.13 -4.96 5.39
N MET A 14 22.37 -3.86 5.46
CA MET A 14 22.03 -3.05 4.30
C MET A 14 23.22 -2.21 3.83
N ILE A 15 24.03 -1.73 4.76
CA ILE A 15 25.20 -0.86 4.52
C ILE A 15 26.46 -1.73 4.31
N PRO A 16 27.08 -1.73 3.12
CA PRO A 16 28.27 -2.54 2.87
C PRO A 16 29.52 -1.89 3.50
N ALA A 17 30.34 -2.66 4.21
CA ALA A 17 31.64 -2.18 4.71
C ALA A 17 32.61 -1.80 3.57
N LYS A 18 32.57 -2.54 2.45
CA LYS A 18 33.30 -2.28 1.22
C LYS A 18 32.41 -2.52 0.01
N GLY A 19 32.63 -1.77 -1.08
CA GLY A 19 31.88 -1.87 -2.32
C GLY A 19 30.61 -1.01 -2.34
N THR A 20 29.76 -1.24 -3.32
CA THR A 20 28.54 -0.45 -3.55
C THR A 20 27.30 -1.33 -3.36
N ARG A 21 26.32 -0.83 -2.60
CA ARG A 21 24.96 -1.37 -2.58
C ARG A 21 23.96 -0.28 -2.92
N ARG A 22 22.97 -0.63 -3.74
CA ARG A 22 21.97 0.30 -4.26
C ARG A 22 20.57 -0.29 -4.07
N TYR A 23 19.70 0.44 -3.41
CA TYR A 23 18.30 0.09 -3.26
C TYR A 23 17.45 1.03 -4.10
N PHE A 24 16.45 0.49 -4.78
CA PHE A 24 15.47 1.28 -5.52
C PHE A 24 14.37 1.71 -4.54
N LEU A 25 14.40 2.98 -4.15
CA LEU A 25 13.37 3.56 -3.28
C LEU A 25 12.24 4.07 -4.17
N VAL A 26 11.06 3.50 -4.01
CA VAL A 26 9.85 3.85 -4.74
C VAL A 26 8.94 4.64 -3.80
N TYR A 27 8.54 5.82 -4.24
CA TYR A 27 7.56 6.64 -3.53
C TYR A 27 6.17 6.32 -4.09
N GLU A 28 5.28 5.89 -3.21
CA GLU A 28 3.92 5.49 -3.56
C GLU A 28 2.91 6.50 -3.04
N ASN A 29 1.95 6.87 -3.90
CA ASN A 29 0.89 7.78 -3.54
C ASN A 29 -0.34 7.00 -3.04
N SER A 30 -0.56 6.99 -1.72
CA SER A 30 -1.70 6.29 -1.12
C SER A 30 -3.06 6.89 -1.50
N GLY A 31 -3.10 8.12 -2.03
CA GLY A 31 -4.32 8.73 -2.55
C GLY A 31 -4.82 8.05 -3.82
N GLU A 32 -3.92 7.43 -4.58
CA GLU A 32 -4.23 6.60 -5.73
C GLU A 32 -3.83 5.16 -5.40
N LEU A 33 -4.66 4.48 -4.62
CA LEU A 33 -4.31 3.23 -3.96
C LEU A 33 -3.92 2.13 -4.96
N ARG A 34 -2.87 1.38 -4.63
CA ARG A 34 -2.44 0.14 -5.31
C ARG A 34 -2.09 -0.91 -4.27
N SER A 35 -1.95 -2.15 -4.73
CA SER A 35 -1.76 -3.32 -3.88
C SER A 35 -0.62 -3.21 -2.85
N THR A 36 0.47 -2.49 -3.15
CA THR A 36 1.63 -2.35 -2.23
C THR A 36 1.66 -1.05 -1.43
N GLY A 37 0.70 -0.14 -1.61
CA GLY A 37 0.62 1.10 -0.83
C GLY A 37 0.12 2.30 -1.58
N GLY A 38 0.24 2.30 -2.92
CA GLY A 38 -0.17 3.43 -3.75
C GLY A 38 0.45 3.39 -5.14
N PHE A 39 0.03 4.32 -5.98
CA PHE A 39 0.60 4.51 -7.31
C PHE A 39 2.06 4.95 -7.21
N MET A 40 2.97 4.34 -7.97
CA MET A 40 4.37 4.73 -7.98
C MET A 40 4.51 6.09 -8.67
N THR A 41 4.84 7.16 -7.95
CA THR A 41 4.95 8.51 -8.53
C THR A 41 6.38 8.92 -8.82
N ALA A 42 7.30 8.49 -7.96
CA ALA A 42 8.69 8.89 -8.00
C ALA A 42 9.61 7.76 -7.52
N TYR A 43 10.91 7.93 -7.76
CA TYR A 43 11.92 7.03 -7.25
C TYR A 43 13.22 7.74 -6.89
N SER A 44 14.03 7.08 -6.05
CA SER A 44 15.40 7.45 -5.76
C SER A 44 16.30 6.21 -5.76
N TYR A 45 17.60 6.40 -5.99
CA TYR A 45 18.61 5.36 -5.75
C TYR A 45 19.29 5.58 -4.40
N VAL A 46 18.89 4.83 -3.38
CA VAL A 46 19.60 4.84 -2.09
C VAL A 46 20.88 4.04 -2.26
N THR A 47 21.99 4.75 -2.47
CA THR A 47 23.30 4.15 -2.76
C THR A 47 24.22 4.31 -1.57
N PHE A 48 24.76 3.20 -1.08
CA PHE A 48 25.87 3.18 -0.13
C PHE A 48 27.14 2.75 -0.83
N LYS A 49 28.25 3.46 -0.59
CA LYS A 49 29.58 3.15 -1.11
C LYS A 49 30.57 3.14 0.06
N ASN A 50 31.21 2.00 0.30
CA ASN A 50 32.19 1.81 1.37
C ASN A 50 31.72 2.35 2.74
N GLY A 51 30.49 2.00 3.14
CA GLY A 51 29.89 2.46 4.39
C GLY A 51 29.18 3.81 4.34
N HIS A 52 29.37 4.61 3.29
CA HIS A 52 28.84 5.97 3.21
C HIS A 52 27.61 6.08 2.32
N LEU A 53 26.54 6.69 2.84
CA LEU A 53 25.38 7.08 2.04
C LEU A 53 25.81 8.14 1.03
N GLN A 54 25.49 7.90 -0.24
CA GLN A 54 25.70 8.87 -1.32
C GLN A 54 24.53 9.87 -1.36
N PRO A 55 24.72 11.07 -1.96
CA PRO A 55 23.63 12.03 -2.13
C PRO A 55 22.39 11.40 -2.74
N LEU A 56 21.24 11.66 -2.12
CA LEU A 56 19.95 11.16 -2.58
C LEU A 56 19.30 12.18 -3.52
N HIS A 57 18.87 11.72 -4.69
CA HIS A 57 18.13 12.50 -5.66
C HIS A 57 16.84 11.77 -6.02
N SER A 58 15.72 12.50 -5.96
CA SER A 58 14.42 12.00 -6.38
C SER A 58 14.15 12.35 -7.83
N HIS A 59 13.55 11.41 -8.55
CA HIS A 59 13.19 11.50 -9.95
C HIS A 59 11.74 11.09 -10.15
N ASN A 60 11.11 11.57 -11.23
CA ASN A 60 9.76 11.16 -11.57
C ASN A 60 9.80 9.73 -12.14
N ILE A 61 8.87 8.85 -11.75
CA ILE A 61 8.83 7.47 -12.27
C ILE A 61 8.70 7.44 -13.81
N TYR A 62 8.02 8.45 -14.38
CA TYR A 62 7.80 8.56 -15.82
C TYR A 62 9.11 8.80 -16.58
N ASP A 63 10.15 9.31 -15.92
CA ASP A 63 11.47 9.52 -16.53
C ASP A 63 12.13 8.18 -16.94
N LEU A 64 11.74 7.05 -16.32
CA LEU A 64 12.22 5.72 -16.70
C LEU A 64 11.52 5.17 -17.95
N GLN A 65 10.29 5.59 -18.22
CA GLN A 65 9.41 4.97 -19.20
C GLN A 65 10.01 4.92 -20.62
N PRO A 66 10.64 5.98 -21.16
CA PRO A 66 11.27 5.95 -22.49
C PRO A 66 12.38 4.92 -22.63
N HIS A 67 13.01 4.51 -21.52
CA HIS A 67 14.15 3.58 -21.53
C HIS A 67 13.74 2.11 -21.40
N VAL A 68 12.53 1.82 -20.91
CA VAL A 68 12.05 0.44 -20.71
C VAL A 68 11.79 -0.24 -22.06
N ARG A 69 12.38 -1.41 -22.30
CA ARG A 69 12.20 -2.18 -23.55
C ARG A 69 11.14 -3.29 -23.44
N TYR A 70 10.88 -3.79 -22.24
CA TYR A 70 9.87 -4.81 -21.99
C TYR A 70 8.46 -4.19 -22.01
N ARG A 71 7.60 -4.66 -22.93
CA ARG A 71 6.25 -4.13 -23.20
C ARG A 71 5.20 -5.26 -23.29
N PRO A 72 4.96 -6.01 -22.20
CA PRO A 72 3.95 -7.06 -22.21
C PRO A 72 2.54 -6.44 -22.25
N PRO A 73 1.51 -7.22 -22.64
CA PRO A 73 0.13 -6.79 -22.47
C PRO A 73 -0.18 -6.52 -20.99
N ALA A 74 -1.01 -5.50 -20.73
CA ALA A 74 -1.49 -5.22 -19.39
C ALA A 74 -2.44 -6.31 -18.87
N PRO A 75 -2.47 -6.56 -17.54
CA PRO A 75 -3.57 -7.28 -16.91
C PRO A 75 -4.91 -6.71 -17.38
N LEU A 76 -5.91 -7.57 -17.58
CA LEU A 76 -7.20 -7.17 -18.16
C LEU A 76 -7.81 -5.96 -17.44
N ALA A 77 -7.77 -5.94 -16.10
CA ALA A 77 -8.30 -4.82 -15.32
C ALA A 77 -7.56 -3.49 -15.60
N ILE A 78 -6.23 -3.50 -15.69
CA ILE A 78 -5.44 -2.31 -16.07
C ILE A 78 -5.78 -1.88 -17.50
N HIS A 79 -5.87 -2.83 -18.42
CA HIS A 79 -6.22 -2.53 -19.80
C HIS A 79 -7.61 -1.87 -19.89
N THR A 80 -8.61 -2.46 -19.24
CA THR A 80 -10.00 -2.00 -19.34
C THR A 80 -10.24 -0.70 -18.60
N TRP A 81 -9.70 -0.52 -17.39
CA TRP A 81 -10.10 0.57 -16.51
C TRP A 81 -9.07 1.72 -16.40
N LEU A 82 -7.78 1.45 -16.64
CA LEU A 82 -6.77 2.51 -16.85
C LEU A 82 -6.56 2.84 -18.33
N TYR A 83 -7.31 2.20 -19.24
CA TYR A 83 -7.19 2.37 -20.69
C TYR A 83 -5.76 2.19 -21.21
N SER A 84 -4.99 1.29 -20.58
CA SER A 84 -3.58 1.08 -20.89
C SER A 84 -3.36 -0.30 -21.49
N PRO A 85 -3.23 -0.44 -22.82
CA PRO A 85 -3.12 -1.75 -23.47
C PRO A 85 -1.79 -2.46 -23.15
N ILE A 86 -0.76 -1.69 -22.81
CA ILE A 86 0.57 -2.19 -22.46
C ILE A 86 0.81 -2.01 -20.96
N TRP A 87 1.45 -2.99 -20.34
CA TRP A 87 1.81 -2.85 -18.93
C TRP A 87 3.06 -1.99 -18.77
N HIS A 88 3.05 -1.12 -17.76
CA HIS A 88 4.16 -0.21 -17.47
C HIS A 88 4.83 -0.50 -16.12
N LEU A 89 6.08 -0.04 -15.98
CA LEU A 89 6.86 -0.18 -14.75
C LEU A 89 6.13 0.42 -13.54
N ARG A 90 5.51 1.59 -13.71
CA ARG A 90 4.79 2.32 -12.65
C ARG A 90 3.57 1.57 -12.09
N ASP A 91 3.05 0.60 -12.85
CA ASP A 91 1.91 -0.25 -12.49
C ASP A 91 2.34 -1.68 -12.13
N SER A 92 3.65 -1.90 -11.94
CA SER A 92 4.20 -3.25 -11.69
C SER A 92 3.87 -3.80 -10.30
N ASN A 93 3.34 -2.97 -9.39
CA ASN A 93 2.86 -3.36 -8.07
C ASN A 93 1.41 -3.89 -8.06
N TRP A 94 1.00 -4.59 -9.12
CA TRP A 94 -0.33 -5.21 -9.23
C TRP A 94 -0.59 -6.37 -8.25
N SER A 95 0.47 -7.04 -7.78
CA SER A 95 0.33 -8.13 -6.82
C SER A 95 0.39 -7.60 -5.39
N PRO A 96 -0.49 -8.04 -4.46
CA PRO A 96 -0.36 -7.68 -3.05
C PRO A 96 0.85 -8.33 -2.38
N ASN A 97 1.43 -9.36 -2.98
CA ASN A 97 2.67 -9.95 -2.50
C ASN A 97 3.86 -9.16 -3.06
N VAL A 98 4.52 -8.37 -2.20
CA VAL A 98 5.65 -7.51 -2.59
C VAL A 98 6.75 -8.26 -3.36
N PRO A 99 7.20 -9.47 -2.97
CA PRO A 99 8.17 -10.21 -3.80
C PRO A 99 7.70 -10.50 -5.23
N THR A 100 6.40 -10.77 -5.43
CA THR A 100 5.84 -10.99 -6.77
C THR A 100 5.78 -9.68 -7.57
N ALA A 101 5.36 -8.58 -6.93
CA ALA A 101 5.38 -7.24 -7.50
C ALA A 101 6.81 -6.83 -7.93
N VAL A 102 7.80 -7.04 -7.07
CA VAL A 102 9.21 -6.69 -7.37
C VAL A 102 9.79 -7.56 -8.48
N GLN A 103 9.45 -8.85 -8.55
CA GLN A 103 9.84 -9.69 -9.68
C GLN A 103 9.31 -9.14 -11.01
N GLN A 104 8.07 -8.66 -11.04
CA GLN A 104 7.51 -8.02 -12.22
C GLN A 104 8.20 -6.68 -12.51
N MET A 105 8.43 -5.85 -11.49
CA MET A 105 9.19 -4.59 -11.59
C MET A 105 10.57 -4.82 -12.21
N TYR A 106 11.29 -5.86 -11.79
CA TYR A 106 12.61 -6.20 -12.32
C TYR A 106 12.59 -6.59 -13.80
N LYS A 107 11.51 -7.19 -14.31
CA LYS A 107 11.40 -7.42 -15.77
C LYS A 107 11.41 -6.11 -16.55
N PHE A 108 10.68 -5.09 -16.07
CA PHE A 108 10.71 -3.76 -16.68
C PHE A 108 12.05 -3.07 -16.46
N TYR A 109 12.52 -3.03 -15.22
CA TYR A 109 13.73 -2.31 -14.84
C TYR A 109 14.98 -2.83 -15.56
N ASN A 110 15.17 -4.16 -15.59
CA ASN A 110 16.31 -4.80 -16.24
C ASN A 110 16.25 -4.74 -17.78
N SER A 111 15.11 -4.37 -18.35
CA SER A 111 15.00 -4.15 -19.79
C SER A 111 15.55 -2.79 -20.23
N MET A 112 15.83 -1.88 -19.29
CA MET A 112 16.40 -0.57 -19.60
C MET A 112 17.90 -0.71 -19.91
N PRO A 113 18.42 -0.04 -20.95
CA PRO A 113 19.85 0.02 -21.19
C PRO A 113 20.59 0.60 -19.99
N ASN A 114 21.69 -0.03 -19.59
CA ASN A 114 22.57 0.45 -18.52
C ASN A 114 21.86 0.61 -17.15
N ALA A 115 20.75 -0.09 -16.92
CA ALA A 115 20.05 -0.09 -15.65
C ALA A 115 21.00 -0.44 -14.50
N PRO A 116 21.18 0.45 -13.49
CA PRO A 116 21.96 0.16 -12.30
C PRO A 116 21.58 -1.16 -11.61
N ARG A 117 22.55 -2.02 -11.28
CA ARG A 117 22.26 -3.21 -10.46
C ARG A 117 21.67 -2.80 -9.10
N LEU A 118 20.57 -3.45 -8.73
CA LEU A 118 19.87 -3.25 -7.46
C LEU A 118 20.15 -4.39 -6.48
N ASN A 119 20.14 -4.06 -5.18
CA ASN A 119 20.26 -4.98 -4.05
C ASN A 119 18.92 -5.23 -3.35
N GLY A 120 17.88 -4.50 -3.75
CA GLY A 120 16.54 -4.59 -3.20
C GLY A 120 15.68 -3.42 -3.65
N VAL A 121 14.42 -3.44 -3.23
CA VAL A 121 13.43 -2.39 -3.44
C VAL A 121 12.88 -1.97 -2.08
N ILE A 122 12.66 -0.67 -1.90
CA ILE A 122 12.03 -0.10 -0.72
C ILE A 122 10.81 0.66 -1.21
N PHE A 123 9.62 0.29 -0.75
CA PHE A 123 8.41 1.07 -0.99
C PHE A 123 8.17 1.96 0.21
N VAL A 124 7.89 3.24 -0.04
CA VAL A 124 7.52 4.21 0.98
C VAL A 124 6.27 4.91 0.50
N ASN A 125 5.17 4.70 1.21
CA ASN A 125 3.92 5.36 0.88
C ASN A 125 3.84 6.77 1.49
N THR A 126 2.87 7.54 1.04
CA THR A 126 2.61 8.92 1.44
C THR A 126 2.52 9.15 2.94
N TRP A 127 2.04 8.16 3.71
CA TRP A 127 1.76 8.32 5.13
C TRP A 127 2.99 8.44 6.01
N VAL A 128 4.16 8.04 5.50
CA VAL A 128 5.44 8.27 6.19
C VAL A 128 5.74 9.76 6.30
N ALA A 129 5.45 10.55 5.26
CA ALA A 129 5.69 11.99 5.28
C ALA A 129 4.83 12.67 6.35
N ASP A 130 3.54 12.34 6.41
CA ASP A 130 2.64 12.87 7.44
C ASP A 130 3.11 12.53 8.85
N THR A 131 3.51 11.28 9.07
CA THR A 131 3.97 10.81 10.38
C THR A 131 5.21 11.57 10.83
N LEU A 132 6.21 11.73 9.95
CA LEU A 132 7.42 12.50 10.26
C LEU A 132 7.12 13.98 10.51
N LEU A 133 6.27 14.59 9.67
CA LEU A 133 5.87 15.99 9.83
C LEU A 133 5.10 16.23 11.12
N LYS A 134 4.29 15.25 11.57
CA LYS A 134 3.58 15.33 12.84
C LYS A 134 4.57 15.38 14.00
N ASP A 135 5.55 14.49 14.00
CA ASP A 135 6.53 14.39 15.09
C ASP A 135 7.40 15.64 15.22
N ILE A 136 7.78 16.26 14.10
CA ILE A 136 8.61 17.47 14.10
C ILE A 136 7.81 18.77 14.13
N GLY A 137 6.47 18.72 14.12
CA GLY A 137 5.62 19.92 14.09
C GLY A 137 5.73 20.72 12.79
N GLY A 138 5.75 20.04 11.64
CA GLY A 138 5.75 20.63 10.31
C GLY A 138 7.07 21.28 9.88
N ILE A 139 7.09 21.85 8.68
CA ILE A 139 8.23 22.60 8.10
C ILE A 139 7.72 23.83 7.36
N THR A 140 8.60 24.80 7.12
CA THR A 140 8.30 25.96 6.28
C THR A 140 9.17 25.91 5.05
N MET A 141 8.54 25.87 3.87
CA MET A 141 9.23 25.85 2.59
C MET A 141 9.87 27.22 2.30
N PRO A 142 10.93 27.31 1.48
CA PRO A 142 11.57 28.59 1.14
C PRO A 142 10.64 29.55 0.38
N THR A 143 11.06 30.82 0.25
CA THR A 143 10.33 31.90 -0.47
C THR A 143 9.93 31.53 -1.90
N ALA A 144 10.71 30.67 -2.57
CA ALA A 144 10.37 30.15 -3.90
C ALA A 144 9.05 29.37 -3.95
N TYR A 145 8.53 28.95 -2.78
CA TYR A 145 7.24 28.32 -2.57
C TYR A 145 6.34 29.19 -1.67
N HIS A 146 6.52 30.51 -1.70
CA HIS A 146 5.73 31.49 -0.93
C HIS A 146 5.70 31.25 0.58
N ASN A 147 6.79 30.70 1.15
CA ASN A 147 6.86 30.37 2.57
C ASN A 147 5.76 29.40 3.04
N LEU A 148 5.31 28.50 2.15
CA LEU A 148 4.30 27.50 2.44
C LEU A 148 4.65 26.70 3.70
N HIS A 149 3.74 26.67 4.66
CA HIS A 149 3.85 25.85 5.84
C HIS A 149 3.24 24.46 5.58
N VAL A 150 4.09 23.44 5.64
CA VAL A 150 3.73 22.04 5.37
C VAL A 150 3.67 21.28 6.69
N THR A 151 2.53 20.67 6.97
CA THR A 151 2.23 19.90 8.18
C THR A 151 1.72 18.51 7.79
N SER A 152 1.56 17.63 8.77
CA SER A 152 0.97 16.30 8.55
C SER A 152 -0.47 16.31 8.03
N SER A 153 -1.17 17.45 8.07
CA SER A 153 -2.57 17.56 7.63
C SER A 153 -2.71 18.05 6.20
N ASN A 154 -1.73 18.77 5.65
CA ASN A 154 -1.80 19.33 4.29
C ASN A 154 -0.72 18.78 3.34
N ALA A 155 0.31 18.09 3.83
CA ALA A 155 1.46 17.68 3.00
C ALA A 155 1.07 17.01 1.69
N ASN A 156 0.10 16.10 1.73
CA ASN A 156 -0.31 15.34 0.55
C ASN A 156 -1.02 16.23 -0.47
N TYR A 157 -1.93 17.09 0.00
CA TYR A 157 -2.58 18.09 -0.84
C TYR A 157 -1.54 19.05 -1.46
N GLU A 158 -0.62 19.57 -0.65
CA GLU A 158 0.39 20.52 -1.12
C GLU A 158 1.37 19.90 -2.12
N MET A 159 1.76 18.64 -1.92
CA MET A 159 2.59 17.91 -2.90
C MET A 159 1.91 17.80 -4.26
N GLU A 160 0.63 17.44 -4.29
CA GLU A 160 -0.16 17.36 -5.53
C GLU A 160 -0.35 18.76 -6.15
N TYR A 161 -0.72 19.76 -5.32
CA TYR A 161 -0.92 21.13 -5.77
C TYR A 161 0.35 21.69 -6.42
N ILE A 162 1.50 21.52 -5.76
CA ILE A 162 2.78 21.99 -6.29
C ILE A 162 3.13 21.26 -7.58
N ALA A 163 2.93 19.94 -7.66
CA ALA A 163 3.25 19.16 -8.86
C ALA A 163 2.41 19.56 -10.08
N GLU A 164 1.09 19.69 -9.89
CA GLU A 164 0.13 19.72 -11.01
C GLU A 164 -0.49 21.11 -11.26
N ARG A 165 -0.83 21.85 -10.21
CA ARG A 165 -1.63 23.08 -10.31
C ARG A 165 -0.88 24.36 -10.01
N SER A 166 0.30 24.29 -9.40
CA SER A 166 1.08 25.50 -9.13
C SER A 166 1.59 26.12 -10.44
N HIS A 167 1.50 27.45 -10.51
CA HIS A 167 2.09 28.25 -11.59
C HIS A 167 3.61 28.42 -11.44
N LEU A 168 4.24 27.62 -10.59
CA LEU A 168 5.69 27.67 -10.37
C LEU A 168 6.43 27.11 -11.59
N PRO A 169 7.63 27.64 -11.91
CA PRO A 169 8.46 27.10 -12.98
C PRO A 169 8.73 25.60 -12.80
N ALA A 170 8.78 24.83 -13.90
CA ALA A 170 8.95 23.39 -13.86
C ALA A 170 10.20 22.93 -13.06
N GLY A 171 11.30 23.68 -13.14
CA GLY A 171 12.51 23.41 -12.36
C GLY A 171 12.35 23.62 -10.85
N VAL A 172 11.44 24.50 -10.43
CA VAL A 172 11.08 24.73 -9.02
C VAL A 172 10.19 23.59 -8.53
N LYS A 173 9.14 23.23 -9.29
CA LYS A 173 8.26 22.10 -8.97
C LYS A 173 9.04 20.80 -8.75
N LYS A 174 9.97 20.48 -9.66
CA LYS A 174 10.84 19.29 -9.58
C LYS A 174 11.69 19.23 -8.32
N LYS A 175 12.01 20.36 -7.70
CA LYS A 175 12.84 20.43 -6.49
C LYS A 175 12.02 20.33 -5.20
N PHE A 176 10.69 20.46 -5.24
CA PHE A 176 9.84 20.56 -4.05
C PHE A 176 10.07 19.41 -3.06
N ILE A 177 9.94 18.15 -3.52
CA ILE A 177 10.13 16.97 -2.67
C ILE A 177 11.55 16.91 -2.09
N GLY A 178 12.56 17.22 -2.91
CA GLY A 178 13.96 17.25 -2.45
C GLY A 178 14.21 18.34 -1.39
N THR A 179 13.63 19.52 -1.57
CA THR A 179 13.69 20.62 -0.58
C THR A 179 12.95 20.24 0.71
N MET A 180 11.76 19.66 0.59
CA MET A 180 10.97 19.19 1.73
C MET A 180 11.74 18.12 2.53
N LEU A 181 12.32 17.12 1.86
CA LEU A 181 13.14 16.10 2.51
C LEU A 181 14.34 16.71 3.25
N HIS A 182 15.04 17.66 2.63
CA HIS A 182 16.16 18.35 3.27
C HIS A 182 15.72 19.07 4.55
N LEU A 183 14.59 19.78 4.51
CA LEU A 183 14.05 20.49 5.67
C LEU A 183 13.63 19.56 6.79
N VAL A 184 12.99 18.43 6.46
CA VAL A 184 12.61 17.39 7.44
C VAL A 184 13.87 16.83 8.13
N VAL A 185 14.88 16.43 7.35
CA VAL A 185 16.14 15.89 7.89
C VAL A 185 16.87 16.94 8.73
N HIS A 186 16.93 18.19 8.25
CA HIS A 186 17.53 19.29 8.99
C HIS A 186 16.81 19.54 10.32
N LYS A 187 15.48 19.56 10.32
CA LYS A 187 14.69 19.75 11.54
C LYS A 187 14.88 18.61 12.53
N LEU A 188 14.90 17.36 12.05
CA LEU A 188 15.21 16.19 12.88
C LEU A 188 16.60 16.27 13.51
N ALA A 189 17.63 16.62 12.73
CA ALA A 189 19.01 16.72 13.23
C ALA A 189 19.18 17.76 14.37
N HIS A 190 18.31 18.77 14.42
CA HIS A 190 18.29 19.81 15.44
C HIS A 190 17.18 19.64 16.48
N SER A 191 16.47 18.51 16.46
CA SER A 191 15.37 18.22 17.38
C SER A 191 15.86 17.74 18.74
N SER A 192 15.00 17.89 19.76
CA SER A 192 15.29 17.37 21.10
C SER A 192 15.29 15.83 21.12
N VAL A 193 15.98 15.24 22.11
CA VAL A 193 16.02 13.78 22.29
C VAL A 193 14.62 13.14 22.37
N PRO A 194 13.64 13.72 23.10
CA PRO A 194 12.27 13.19 23.09
C PRO A 194 11.64 13.13 21.69
N VAL A 195 11.84 14.15 20.86
CA VAL A 195 11.33 14.17 19.48
C VAL A 195 12.03 13.09 18.64
N LEU A 196 13.35 12.94 18.77
CA LEU A 196 14.09 11.87 18.08
C LEU A 196 13.60 10.47 18.46
N LEU A 197 13.38 10.22 19.76
CA LEU A 197 12.85 8.94 20.24
C LEU A 197 11.43 8.70 19.72
N GLN A 198 10.58 9.72 19.72
CA GLN A 198 9.25 9.66 19.13
C GLN A 198 9.33 9.32 17.64
N THR A 199 10.20 9.98 16.86
CA THR A 199 10.40 9.68 15.44
C THR A 199 10.87 8.24 15.21
N VAL A 200 11.76 7.71 16.03
CA VAL A 200 12.17 6.29 15.96
C VAL A 200 10.98 5.37 16.20
N GLN A 201 10.17 5.65 17.22
CA GLN A 201 8.95 4.87 17.51
C GLN A 201 7.95 4.93 16.36
N SER A 202 7.70 6.12 15.82
CA SER A 202 6.85 6.36 14.67
C SER A 202 7.37 5.62 13.42
N GLY A 203 8.68 5.54 13.23
CA GLY A 203 9.30 4.75 12.16
C GLY A 203 9.00 3.25 12.26
N PHE A 204 9.03 2.68 13.48
CA PHE A 204 8.60 1.29 13.68
C PHE A 204 7.10 1.10 13.51
N GLN A 205 6.29 2.08 13.91
CA GLN A 205 4.85 2.06 13.64
C GLN A 205 4.58 2.05 12.14
N ALA A 206 5.25 2.90 11.36
CA ALA A 206 5.15 2.92 9.90
C ALA A 206 5.54 1.57 9.27
N LEU A 207 6.61 0.94 9.74
CA LEU A 207 7.00 -0.42 9.30
C LEU A 207 5.91 -1.45 9.59
N ASN A 208 5.39 -1.47 10.81
CA ASN A 208 4.37 -2.44 11.23
C ASN A 208 3.01 -2.20 10.56
N GLN A 209 2.69 -0.95 10.23
CA GLN A 209 1.47 -0.55 9.50
C GLN A 209 1.59 -0.72 7.97
N LYS A 210 2.74 -1.21 7.50
CA LYS A 210 3.11 -1.39 6.10
C LYS A 210 3.18 -0.09 5.29
N ASP A 211 3.55 1.02 5.94
CA ASP A 211 3.85 2.27 5.23
C ASP A 211 5.26 2.29 4.62
N VAL A 212 6.13 1.42 5.13
CA VAL A 212 7.42 1.10 4.52
C VAL A 212 7.49 -0.41 4.33
N LEU A 213 7.77 -0.84 3.10
CA LEU A 213 7.94 -2.25 2.75
C LEU A 213 9.30 -2.48 2.11
N PHE A 214 9.89 -3.63 2.42
CA PHE A 214 11.19 -4.02 1.91
C PHE A 214 11.11 -5.26 1.03
N TYR A 215 11.98 -5.30 0.03
CA TYR A 215 12.36 -6.52 -0.64
C TYR A 215 13.88 -6.52 -0.82
N PHE A 216 14.54 -7.61 -0.44
CA PHE A 216 15.98 -7.74 -0.53
C PHE A 216 16.39 -8.90 -1.44
N ASN A 217 17.36 -8.66 -2.31
CA ASN A 217 18.00 -9.72 -3.11
C ASN A 217 18.90 -10.63 -2.25
N ASN A 218 19.28 -10.16 -1.05
CA ASN A 218 20.02 -10.96 -0.09
C ASN A 218 19.04 -11.82 0.74
N PRO A 219 19.12 -13.16 0.68
CA PRO A 219 18.16 -14.04 1.36
C PRO A 219 18.11 -13.86 2.88
N GLN A 220 19.24 -13.52 3.52
CA GLN A 220 19.26 -13.30 4.97
C GLN A 220 18.49 -12.04 5.34
N LEU A 221 18.74 -10.92 4.64
CA LEU A 221 17.98 -9.68 4.84
C LEU A 221 16.48 -9.85 4.56
N GLU A 222 16.15 -10.56 3.48
CA GLU A 222 14.76 -10.83 3.11
C GLU A 222 14.05 -11.65 4.18
N ASN A 223 14.71 -12.67 4.73
CA ASN A 223 14.13 -13.48 5.82
C ASN A 223 13.94 -12.66 7.10
N MET A 224 14.83 -11.72 7.40
CA MET A 224 14.67 -10.80 8.54
C MET A 224 13.46 -9.88 8.34
N ALA A 225 13.28 -9.31 7.14
CA ALA A 225 12.11 -8.49 6.81
C ALA A 225 10.80 -9.30 6.90
N LYS A 226 10.78 -10.53 6.39
CA LYS A 226 9.62 -11.45 6.50
C LYS A 226 9.28 -11.79 7.93
N ALA A 227 10.29 -12.07 8.77
CA ALA A 227 10.08 -12.40 10.18
C ALA A 227 9.44 -11.25 10.98
N GLN A 228 9.52 -10.01 10.50
CA GLN A 228 8.87 -8.84 11.11
C GLN A 228 7.64 -8.37 10.32
N ASN A 229 7.24 -9.09 9.27
CA ASN A 229 6.18 -8.70 8.34
C ASN A 229 6.44 -7.39 7.56
N TRP A 230 7.68 -6.91 7.53
CA TRP A 230 8.10 -5.72 6.77
C TRP A 230 8.34 -6.03 5.29
N ALA A 231 8.27 -7.30 4.90
CA ALA A 231 8.44 -7.76 3.53
C ALA A 231 7.15 -7.75 2.68
N GLY A 232 6.00 -7.37 3.27
CA GLY A 232 4.72 -7.30 2.55
C GLY A 232 4.33 -8.60 1.85
N THR A 233 4.65 -9.74 2.48
CA THR A 233 4.36 -11.06 1.90
C THR A 233 2.94 -11.49 2.18
N VAL A 234 2.29 -12.03 1.15
CA VAL A 234 1.03 -12.77 1.33
C VAL A 234 1.33 -14.08 2.04
N ASP A 235 0.62 -14.37 3.13
CA ASP A 235 0.74 -15.62 3.84
C ASP A 235 0.11 -16.75 3.02
N ARG A 236 0.95 -17.59 2.41
CA ARG A 236 0.51 -18.66 1.51
C ARG A 236 -0.16 -19.81 2.25
N HIS A 237 0.25 -20.08 3.49
CA HIS A 237 -0.11 -21.29 4.22
C HIS A 237 -0.61 -20.96 5.63
N THR A 238 -1.77 -20.35 5.70
CA THR A 238 -2.46 -20.10 6.97
C THR A 238 -3.08 -21.38 7.51
N ASN A 239 -2.80 -21.70 8.78
CA ASN A 239 -3.54 -22.71 9.52
C ASN A 239 -4.87 -22.12 10.03
N GLY A 240 -5.79 -21.86 9.10
CA GLY A 240 -7.12 -21.36 9.38
C GLY A 240 -7.71 -20.58 8.21
N ASP A 241 -8.79 -19.88 8.51
CA ASP A 241 -9.44 -18.98 7.56
C ASP A 241 -8.55 -17.75 7.26
N TYR A 242 -8.75 -17.14 6.09
CA TYR A 242 -7.90 -16.07 5.59
C TYR A 242 -8.69 -15.03 4.78
N LEU A 243 -8.38 -13.76 4.98
CA LEU A 243 -8.83 -12.69 4.11
C LEU A 243 -7.73 -11.65 3.88
N GLU A 244 -7.59 -11.25 2.63
CA GLU A 244 -7.00 -9.97 2.24
C GLU A 244 -7.90 -9.36 1.17
N VAL A 245 -8.39 -8.15 1.42
CA VAL A 245 -9.12 -7.36 0.43
C VAL A 245 -8.14 -6.38 -0.16
N VAL A 246 -8.01 -6.39 -1.49
CA VAL A 246 -7.11 -5.51 -2.23
C VAL A 246 -7.94 -4.61 -3.14
N ASP A 247 -7.86 -3.32 -2.89
CA ASP A 247 -8.45 -2.25 -3.67
C ASP A 247 -7.35 -1.55 -4.50
N ASP A 248 -7.45 -1.62 -5.82
CA ASP A 248 -6.61 -0.83 -6.73
C ASP A 248 -7.45 0.26 -7.40
N ASN A 249 -7.20 1.52 -7.05
CA ASN A 249 -7.87 2.68 -7.62
C ASN A 249 -7.43 2.90 -9.08
N LEU A 250 -8.20 2.41 -10.04
CA LEU A 250 -7.90 2.54 -11.46
C LEU A 250 -8.46 3.83 -12.08
N GLY A 251 -8.81 4.83 -11.26
CA GLY A 251 -9.26 6.15 -11.72
C GLY A 251 -8.14 7.12 -12.03
N GLY A 252 -6.94 6.94 -11.45
CA GLY A 252 -5.81 7.86 -11.66
C GLY A 252 -5.81 9.09 -10.74
N HIS A 253 -6.76 9.18 -9.80
CA HIS A 253 -6.98 10.34 -8.93
C HIS A 253 -6.79 10.00 -7.45
N LYS A 254 -6.90 11.01 -6.57
CA LYS A 254 -6.44 10.94 -5.17
C LYS A 254 -7.56 10.71 -4.16
N ASP A 255 -8.64 10.10 -4.60
CA ASP A 255 -9.87 9.82 -3.83
C ASP A 255 -9.60 9.09 -2.52
N ASN A 256 -8.58 8.21 -2.50
CA ASN A 256 -8.30 7.38 -1.33
C ASN A 256 -7.82 8.19 -0.11
N PHE A 257 -7.44 9.47 -0.27
CA PHE A 257 -7.19 10.35 0.88
C PHE A 257 -8.44 10.60 1.74
N TYR A 258 -9.63 10.44 1.16
CA TYR A 258 -10.92 10.71 1.80
C TYR A 258 -11.77 9.45 2.02
N MET A 259 -11.19 8.28 1.75
CA MET A 259 -11.88 7.00 1.76
C MET A 259 -11.78 6.30 3.11
N HIS A 260 -12.92 5.83 3.59
CA HIS A 260 -13.04 5.00 4.79
C HIS A 260 -13.55 3.62 4.41
N TYR A 261 -12.97 2.57 4.99
CA TYR A 261 -13.27 1.17 4.70
C TYR A 261 -13.90 0.50 5.92
N HIS A 262 -14.93 -0.30 5.67
CA HIS A 262 -15.51 -1.18 6.67
C HIS A 262 -15.74 -2.56 6.06
N VAL A 263 -15.06 -3.55 6.60
CA VAL A 263 -15.16 -4.94 6.17
C VAL A 263 -15.97 -5.73 7.20
N THR A 264 -16.99 -6.43 6.73
CA THR A 264 -17.82 -7.33 7.54
C THR A 264 -17.71 -8.75 7.03
N SER A 265 -17.17 -9.65 7.85
CA SER A 265 -17.06 -11.08 7.56
C SER A 265 -18.09 -11.86 8.37
N ARG A 266 -19.07 -12.47 7.70
CA ARG A 266 -20.07 -13.36 8.30
C ARG A 266 -19.76 -14.81 7.95
N ILE A 267 -19.45 -15.62 8.95
CA ILE A 267 -19.06 -17.02 8.79
C ILE A 267 -20.13 -17.91 9.43
N GLN A 268 -20.66 -18.86 8.68
CA GLN A 268 -21.74 -19.75 9.11
C GLN A 268 -21.38 -21.21 8.83
N LYS A 269 -21.50 -22.07 9.83
CA LYS A 269 -21.41 -23.52 9.67
C LYS A 269 -22.71 -24.05 9.07
N ILE A 270 -22.62 -24.76 7.95
CA ILE A 270 -23.75 -25.41 7.27
C ILE A 270 -23.34 -26.87 7.03
N GLY A 271 -23.91 -27.78 7.81
CA GLY A 271 -23.50 -29.18 7.84
C GLY A 271 -22.02 -29.33 8.23
N SER A 272 -21.24 -29.96 7.35
CA SER A 272 -19.79 -30.18 7.53
C SER A 272 -18.90 -29.08 6.93
N ARG A 273 -19.49 -28.01 6.38
CA ARG A 273 -18.76 -26.93 5.70
C ARG A 273 -19.06 -25.58 6.33
N TYR A 274 -18.25 -24.59 5.98
CA TYR A 274 -18.46 -23.20 6.36
C TYR A 274 -18.71 -22.36 5.11
N ARG A 275 -19.74 -21.52 5.18
CA ARG A 275 -20.04 -20.47 4.20
C ARG A 275 -19.59 -19.14 4.80
N GLN A 276 -18.86 -18.35 4.03
CA GLN A 276 -18.47 -17.00 4.40
C GLN A 276 -19.06 -15.99 3.43
N THR A 277 -19.58 -14.90 4.00
CA THR A 277 -20.04 -13.71 3.28
C THR A 277 -19.21 -12.53 3.78
N THR A 278 -18.31 -12.05 2.92
CA THR A 278 -17.49 -10.85 3.19
C THR A 278 -18.07 -9.67 2.41
N THR A 279 -18.46 -8.62 3.12
CA THR A 279 -18.91 -7.35 2.55
C THR A 279 -17.86 -6.28 2.85
N VAL A 280 -17.38 -5.59 1.82
CA VAL A 280 -16.54 -4.40 1.96
C VAL A 280 -17.40 -3.19 1.65
N THR A 281 -17.35 -2.18 2.50
CA THR A 281 -18.06 -0.91 2.35
C THR A 281 -17.06 0.23 2.28
N TRP A 282 -17.15 1.00 1.20
CA TRP A 282 -16.38 2.22 0.98
C TRP A 282 -17.26 3.42 1.30
N THR A 283 -16.75 4.36 2.09
CA THR A 283 -17.39 5.66 2.33
C THR A 283 -16.41 6.75 1.95
N ASN A 284 -16.74 7.54 0.93
CA ASN A 284 -15.93 8.67 0.46
C ASN A 284 -16.48 9.99 1.01
N THR A 285 -15.65 10.69 1.78
CA THR A 285 -16.00 12.02 2.33
C THR A 285 -15.55 13.18 1.44
N GLY A 286 -14.73 12.90 0.42
CA GLY A 286 -14.21 13.90 -0.51
C GLY A 286 -15.34 14.59 -1.27
N ILE A 287 -15.15 15.87 -1.60
CA ILE A 287 -16.07 16.62 -2.46
C ILE A 287 -15.47 16.64 -3.86
N PHE A 288 -16.27 16.30 -4.87
CA PHE A 288 -15.85 16.30 -6.26
C PHE A 288 -15.28 17.67 -6.65
N ASP A 289 -14.05 17.69 -7.16
CA ASP A 289 -13.31 18.90 -7.54
C ASP A 289 -12.68 18.82 -8.95
N ASN A 290 -12.98 17.72 -9.66
CA ASN A 290 -12.44 17.42 -10.98
C ASN A 290 -10.90 17.38 -11.02
N TRP A 291 -10.26 17.00 -9.91
CA TRP A 291 -8.81 16.89 -9.79
C TRP A 291 -8.31 15.86 -8.79
N LEU A 292 -8.45 16.11 -7.49
CA LEU A 292 -8.07 15.12 -6.48
C LEU A 292 -9.19 14.10 -6.29
N VAL A 293 -10.43 14.58 -6.31
CA VAL A 293 -11.62 13.76 -6.09
C VAL A 293 -12.48 13.76 -7.35
N VAL A 294 -12.67 12.57 -7.90
CA VAL A 294 -13.42 12.31 -9.13
C VAL A 294 -14.36 11.11 -8.91
N PRO A 295 -15.13 10.65 -9.91
CA PRO A 295 -15.83 9.38 -9.78
C PRO A 295 -14.87 8.23 -9.47
N TYR A 296 -14.92 7.72 -8.24
CA TYR A 296 -14.03 6.65 -7.80
C TYR A 296 -14.30 5.38 -8.61
N THR A 297 -13.23 4.82 -9.15
CA THR A 297 -13.27 3.61 -9.97
C THR A 297 -12.13 2.71 -9.55
N SER A 298 -12.44 1.45 -9.24
CA SER A 298 -11.47 0.55 -8.64
C SER A 298 -11.66 -0.89 -9.11
N TRP A 299 -10.55 -1.62 -9.18
CA TRP A 299 -10.58 -3.07 -9.27
C TRP A 299 -10.33 -3.69 -7.88
N VAL A 300 -11.35 -4.37 -7.35
CA VAL A 300 -11.31 -4.96 -6.01
C VAL A 300 -11.12 -6.46 -6.11
N ARG A 301 -10.26 -7.02 -5.26
CA ARG A 301 -9.93 -8.45 -5.21
C ARG A 301 -10.00 -8.99 -3.78
N PHE A 302 -10.73 -10.08 -3.58
CA PHE A 302 -10.78 -10.85 -2.35
C PHE A 302 -9.84 -12.04 -2.48
N TYR A 303 -8.76 -12.05 -1.70
CA TYR A 303 -7.89 -13.22 -1.56
C TYR A 303 -8.36 -14.03 -0.36
N VAL A 304 -8.74 -15.27 -0.61
CA VAL A 304 -9.35 -16.19 0.37
C VAL A 304 -8.62 -17.54 0.37
N PRO A 305 -8.90 -18.47 1.31
CA PRO A 305 -8.21 -19.74 1.37
C PRO A 305 -8.26 -20.50 0.04
N TYR A 306 -7.13 -21.08 -0.34
CA TYR A 306 -7.01 -21.89 -1.55
C TYR A 306 -8.06 -23.01 -1.58
N GLY A 307 -8.79 -23.13 -2.69
CA GLY A 307 -9.87 -24.12 -2.84
C GLY A 307 -11.24 -23.65 -2.34
N SER A 308 -11.36 -22.40 -1.90
CA SER A 308 -12.66 -21.74 -1.71
C SER A 308 -13.42 -21.71 -3.04
N ARG A 309 -14.76 -21.76 -2.97
CA ARG A 309 -15.63 -21.78 -4.17
C ARG A 309 -16.64 -20.65 -4.09
N LEU A 310 -16.63 -19.75 -5.08
CA LEU A 310 -17.57 -18.64 -5.13
C LEU A 310 -19.01 -19.17 -5.22
N ILE A 311 -19.91 -18.51 -4.49
CA ILE A 311 -21.36 -18.67 -4.62
C ILE A 311 -21.92 -17.45 -5.36
N SER A 312 -21.55 -16.25 -4.92
CA SER A 312 -21.92 -15.00 -5.58
C SER A 312 -20.94 -13.87 -5.26
N LEU A 313 -20.81 -12.93 -6.20
CA LEU A 313 -20.13 -11.65 -6.01
C LEU A 313 -21.06 -10.54 -6.50
N THR A 314 -21.52 -9.68 -5.59
CA THR A 314 -22.50 -8.62 -5.89
C THR A 314 -21.95 -7.24 -5.54
N GLY A 315 -22.54 -6.19 -6.13
CA GLY A 315 -22.13 -4.80 -5.91
C GLY A 315 -21.00 -4.31 -6.83
N GLY A 316 -20.43 -5.20 -7.65
CA GLY A 316 -19.55 -4.82 -8.76
C GLY A 316 -20.31 -4.62 -10.08
N ASN A 317 -19.67 -3.98 -11.05
CA ASN A 317 -20.26 -3.63 -12.36
C ASN A 317 -19.48 -4.20 -13.56
N ALA A 318 -18.60 -5.18 -13.35
CA ALA A 318 -17.91 -5.92 -14.39
C ALA A 318 -18.19 -7.42 -14.31
N ILE A 319 -17.64 -8.17 -15.28
CA ILE A 319 -17.60 -9.63 -15.23
C ILE A 319 -16.74 -10.05 -14.05
N THR A 320 -17.30 -10.89 -13.18
CA THR A 320 -16.59 -11.47 -12.04
C THR A 320 -15.41 -12.32 -12.51
N GLN A 321 -14.23 -12.03 -11.97
CA GLN A 321 -13.09 -12.95 -12.03
C GLN A 321 -13.14 -13.89 -10.83
N ASP A 322 -13.06 -15.18 -11.08
CA ASP A 322 -12.88 -16.23 -10.08
C ASP A 322 -11.78 -17.16 -10.58
N TYR A 323 -10.62 -17.13 -9.91
CA TYR A 323 -9.48 -17.95 -10.30
C TYR A 323 -8.63 -18.36 -9.11
N THR A 324 -7.84 -19.40 -9.34
CA THR A 324 -6.85 -19.86 -8.37
C THR A 324 -5.50 -19.22 -8.66
N ASN A 325 -4.94 -18.49 -7.69
CA ASN A 325 -3.58 -17.99 -7.75
C ASN A 325 -2.62 -19.02 -7.12
N ALA A 326 -2.07 -19.90 -7.95
CA ALA A 326 -1.15 -20.94 -7.49
C ALA A 326 0.14 -20.38 -6.86
N GLN A 327 0.64 -19.25 -7.34
CA GLN A 327 1.86 -18.62 -6.81
C GLN A 327 1.67 -18.14 -5.37
N LEU A 328 0.49 -17.61 -5.04
CA LEU A 328 0.15 -17.12 -3.70
C LEU A 328 -0.58 -18.14 -2.84
N HIS A 329 -0.96 -19.29 -3.42
CA HIS A 329 -1.77 -20.31 -2.77
C HIS A 329 -3.05 -19.70 -2.16
N LYS A 330 -3.81 -19.00 -3.02
CA LYS A 330 -5.12 -18.38 -2.72
C LYS A 330 -6.11 -18.62 -3.83
N THR A 331 -7.40 -18.60 -3.49
CA THR A 331 -8.47 -18.35 -4.45
C THR A 331 -8.74 -16.84 -4.48
N VAL A 332 -8.98 -16.28 -5.66
CA VAL A 332 -9.19 -14.83 -5.84
C VAL A 332 -10.52 -14.59 -6.52
N PHE A 333 -11.34 -13.73 -5.90
CA PHE A 333 -12.56 -13.20 -6.50
C PHE A 333 -12.37 -11.72 -6.79
N GLY A 334 -12.61 -11.27 -8.01
CA GLY A 334 -12.38 -9.88 -8.42
C GLY A 334 -13.53 -9.29 -9.21
N ASN A 335 -13.82 -8.01 -8.99
CA ASN A 335 -14.77 -7.24 -9.79
C ASN A 335 -14.41 -5.75 -9.75
N HIS A 336 -15.00 -5.00 -10.66
CA HIS A 336 -14.88 -3.56 -10.72
C HIS A 336 -15.94 -2.88 -9.84
N LEU A 337 -15.57 -1.75 -9.24
CA LEU A 337 -16.42 -0.90 -8.41
C LEU A 337 -16.43 0.52 -9.00
N THR A 338 -17.61 1.14 -9.08
CA THR A 338 -17.74 2.58 -9.26
C THR A 338 -18.55 3.20 -8.14
N MET A 339 -18.14 4.38 -7.68
CA MET A 339 -18.87 5.16 -6.68
C MET A 339 -19.45 6.44 -7.28
N PRO A 340 -20.60 6.91 -6.78
CA PRO A 340 -21.14 8.21 -7.17
C PRO A 340 -20.33 9.34 -6.53
N ASP A 341 -20.43 10.52 -7.13
CA ASP A 341 -19.79 11.74 -6.66
C ASP A 341 -20.54 12.38 -5.49
N ARG A 342 -19.78 13.04 -4.63
CA ARG A 342 -20.31 13.97 -3.63
C ARG A 342 -20.12 15.40 -4.13
N LEU A 343 -21.18 16.00 -4.68
CA LEU A 343 -21.07 17.30 -5.37
C LEU A 343 -20.81 18.50 -4.45
N ASN A 344 -21.24 18.44 -3.18
CA ASN A 344 -20.95 19.48 -2.18
C ASN A 344 -21.15 18.95 -0.76
N LYS A 345 -20.77 19.77 0.23
CA LYS A 345 -20.80 19.42 1.66
C LYS A 345 -22.20 19.15 2.24
N HIS A 346 -23.28 19.61 1.59
CA HIS A 346 -24.65 19.40 2.05
C HIS A 346 -25.16 17.99 1.75
N TYR A 347 -24.58 17.30 0.77
CA TYR A 347 -24.83 15.89 0.54
C TYR A 347 -24.04 15.03 1.54
N PRO A 348 -24.61 13.90 2.00
CA PRO A 348 -23.88 12.96 2.84
C PRO A 348 -22.67 12.38 2.08
N PRO A 349 -21.67 11.83 2.79
CA PRO A 349 -20.62 11.02 2.18
C PRO A 349 -21.21 9.93 1.28
N THR A 350 -20.55 9.65 0.15
CA THR A 350 -21.02 8.61 -0.76
C THR A 350 -20.55 7.24 -0.30
N THR A 351 -21.43 6.25 -0.38
CA THR A 351 -21.14 4.89 0.09
C THR A 351 -21.47 3.87 -0.99
N ARG A 352 -20.60 2.87 -1.15
CA ARG A 352 -20.86 1.67 -1.95
C ARG A 352 -20.38 0.42 -1.22
N SER A 353 -20.85 -0.75 -1.64
CA SER A 353 -20.42 -2.02 -1.06
C SER A 353 -20.35 -3.12 -2.08
N MET A 354 -19.42 -4.04 -1.87
CA MET A 354 -19.22 -5.24 -2.68
C MET A 354 -19.24 -6.44 -1.73
N THR A 355 -19.98 -7.48 -2.10
CA THR A 355 -20.18 -8.66 -1.24
C THR A 355 -19.80 -9.94 -1.96
N ALA A 356 -18.79 -10.63 -1.46
CA ALA A 356 -18.41 -11.97 -1.88
C ALA A 356 -19.01 -13.00 -0.91
N THR A 357 -19.82 -13.94 -1.43
CA THR A 357 -20.28 -15.11 -0.69
C THR A 357 -19.68 -16.37 -1.29
N TYR A 358 -19.05 -17.20 -0.46
CA TYR A 358 -18.29 -18.36 -0.93
C TYR A 358 -18.29 -19.49 0.10
N TRP A 359 -18.06 -20.70 -0.38
CA TRP A 359 -17.75 -21.85 0.47
C TRP A 359 -16.26 -21.87 0.79
N LEU A 360 -15.94 -22.04 2.07
CA LEU A 360 -14.59 -22.35 2.49
C LEU A 360 -14.19 -23.79 2.09
N PRO A 361 -12.87 -24.08 2.02
CA PRO A 361 -12.36 -25.43 1.78
C PRO A 361 -12.88 -26.42 2.83
N LYS A 362 -13.08 -27.67 2.42
CA LYS A 362 -13.44 -28.74 3.38
C LYS A 362 -12.27 -28.96 4.35
N GLY A 363 -12.60 -29.18 5.63
CA GLY A 363 -11.59 -29.47 6.67
C GLY A 363 -10.78 -28.26 7.13
N ILE A 364 -11.14 -27.04 6.72
CA ILE A 364 -10.47 -25.82 7.19
C ILE A 364 -10.54 -25.68 8.71
N ASN A 365 -9.44 -25.26 9.32
CA ASN A 365 -9.36 -25.02 10.75
C ASN A 365 -10.05 -23.71 11.13
N MET A 366 -11.25 -23.80 11.72
CA MET A 366 -12.03 -22.62 12.13
C MET A 366 -11.71 -22.13 13.55
N SER A 367 -10.50 -22.36 14.07
CA SER A 367 -10.04 -21.74 15.33
C SER A 367 -9.45 -20.35 15.12
N ARG A 368 -8.96 -20.04 13.91
CA ARG A 368 -8.23 -18.81 13.59
C ARG A 368 -8.71 -18.21 12.28
N TYR A 369 -8.76 -16.88 12.24
CA TYR A 369 -9.00 -16.09 11.05
C TYR A 369 -7.89 -15.06 10.88
N VAL A 370 -7.12 -15.19 9.81
CA VAL A 370 -6.02 -14.29 9.49
C VAL A 370 -6.51 -13.22 8.53
N ILE A 371 -6.38 -11.96 8.91
CA ILE A 371 -6.71 -10.81 8.06
C ILE A 371 -5.41 -10.06 7.77
N GLN A 372 -5.03 -9.99 6.49
CA GLN A 372 -3.89 -9.17 6.07
C GLN A 372 -4.36 -7.80 5.63
N LYS A 373 -3.67 -6.78 6.15
CA LYS A 373 -3.88 -5.38 5.82
C LYS A 373 -3.29 -5.08 4.46
N GLN A 374 -4.06 -4.39 3.61
CA GLN A 374 -3.53 -3.71 2.45
C GLN A 374 -2.73 -2.47 2.89
N PRO A 375 -1.46 -2.33 2.46
CA PRO A 375 -0.68 -1.10 2.65
C PRO A 375 -1.40 0.13 2.08
N GLY A 376 -1.16 1.32 2.64
CA GLY A 376 -1.75 2.57 2.12
C GLY A 376 -3.18 2.88 2.59
N ILE A 377 -3.91 1.92 3.17
CA ILE A 377 -5.19 2.20 3.85
C ILE A 377 -4.95 2.68 5.29
N ARG A 378 -5.59 3.79 5.68
CA ARG A 378 -5.50 4.38 7.04
C ARG A 378 -6.68 4.12 7.95
N ASP A 379 -7.88 3.99 7.39
CA ASP A 379 -9.11 3.80 8.16
C ASP A 379 -9.85 2.57 7.65
N ASP A 380 -9.48 1.43 8.20
CA ASP A 380 -10.06 0.12 7.91
C ASP A 380 -10.65 -0.48 9.18
N HIS A 381 -11.96 -0.63 9.18
CA HIS A 381 -12.71 -1.19 10.30
C HIS A 381 -13.12 -2.63 9.99
N GLU A 382 -12.97 -3.52 10.96
CA GLU A 382 -13.30 -4.93 10.83
C GLU A 382 -14.47 -5.32 11.74
N THR A 383 -15.39 -6.12 11.21
CA THR A 383 -16.48 -6.73 11.98
C THR A 383 -16.64 -8.19 11.59
N ILE A 384 -16.49 -9.07 12.57
CA ILE A 384 -16.56 -10.52 12.35
C ILE A 384 -17.78 -11.08 13.09
N ILE A 385 -18.57 -11.89 12.41
CA ILE A 385 -19.76 -12.55 12.95
C ILE A 385 -19.65 -14.04 12.65
N VAL A 386 -19.59 -14.88 13.69
CA VAL A 386 -19.48 -16.35 13.56
C VAL A 386 -20.75 -17.00 14.10
N ASN A 387 -21.48 -17.72 13.26
CA ASN A 387 -22.74 -18.38 13.61
C ASN A 387 -23.73 -17.45 14.35
N GLY A 388 -23.80 -16.18 13.95
CA GLY A 388 -24.66 -15.17 14.56
C GLY A 388 -24.04 -14.42 15.76
N HIS A 389 -22.92 -14.89 16.31
CA HIS A 389 -22.21 -14.21 17.39
C HIS A 389 -21.22 -13.18 16.83
N ARG A 390 -21.43 -11.91 17.16
CA ARG A 390 -20.54 -10.81 16.76
C ARG A 390 -19.35 -10.71 17.71
N LEU A 391 -18.13 -10.78 17.16
CA LEU A 391 -16.90 -10.49 17.89
C LEU A 391 -16.72 -8.97 18.08
N ARG A 392 -15.85 -8.57 19.02
CA ARG A 392 -15.53 -7.15 19.23
C ARG A 392 -14.94 -6.56 17.93
N PRO A 393 -15.54 -5.48 17.37
CA PRO A 393 -14.98 -4.82 16.19
C PRO A 393 -13.66 -4.14 16.53
N PHE A 394 -12.79 -3.99 15.53
CA PHE A 394 -11.47 -3.38 15.69
C PHE A 394 -11.06 -2.64 14.42
N ARG A 395 -9.98 -1.87 14.50
CA ARG A 395 -9.33 -1.22 13.35
C ARG A 395 -8.14 -2.04 12.90
N LEU A 396 -8.02 -2.30 11.61
CA LEU A 396 -6.93 -3.11 11.04
C LEU A 396 -5.70 -2.23 10.77
N TYR A 397 -4.93 -1.95 11.83
CA TYR A 397 -3.66 -1.21 11.69
C TYR A 397 -2.51 -2.07 11.19
N THR A 398 -2.53 -3.36 11.48
CA THR A 398 -1.51 -4.34 11.08
C THR A 398 -2.21 -5.65 10.69
N ASP A 399 -1.49 -6.56 10.04
CA ASP A 399 -1.97 -7.94 9.87
C ASP A 399 -2.37 -8.50 11.24
N THR A 400 -3.53 -9.15 11.29
CA THR A 400 -4.17 -9.55 12.55
C THR A 400 -4.67 -10.98 12.44
N THR A 401 -4.41 -11.79 13.47
CA THR A 401 -5.08 -13.09 13.62
C THR A 401 -6.12 -13.02 14.73
N VAL A 402 -7.37 -13.33 14.40
CA VAL A 402 -8.49 -13.37 15.34
C VAL A 402 -8.80 -14.82 15.73
N SER A 403 -9.04 -15.06 17.02
CA SER A 403 -9.58 -16.34 17.47
C SER A 403 -11.08 -16.40 17.19
N LEU A 404 -11.53 -17.46 16.51
CA LEU A 404 -12.93 -17.68 16.17
C LEU A 404 -13.64 -18.60 17.20
N SER A 405 -12.93 -19.07 18.22
CA SER A 405 -13.53 -19.89 19.28
C SER A 405 -14.43 -19.02 20.17
N PRO A 406 -15.62 -19.51 20.58
CA PRO A 406 -16.42 -18.80 21.58
C PRO A 406 -15.58 -18.63 22.84
N SER A 407 -15.44 -17.39 23.34
CA SER A 407 -14.95 -17.20 24.70
C SER A 407 -16.00 -17.83 25.62
N HIS A 408 -15.69 -18.98 26.23
CA HIS A 408 -16.49 -19.48 27.35
C HIS A 408 -16.48 -18.38 28.43
N LYS A 409 -17.63 -17.74 28.62
CA LYS A 409 -17.92 -16.94 29.80
C LYS A 409 -18.86 -17.74 30.68
#